data_AF-A0A7G1IMC6-F1
#
_entry.id   AF-A0A7G1IMC6-F1
#
_cell.length_a   1.000
_cell.length_b   1.000
_cell.length_c   1.000
_cell.angle_alpha   90.00
_cell.angle_beta   90.00
_cell.angle_gamma   90.00
#
_symmetry.space_group_name_H-M   'P 1'
#
loop_
_entity.id
_entity.type
_entity.pdbx_description
1 polymer ?
#
loop_
_entity_poly.entity_id
_entity_poly.type
_entity_poly.pdbx_seq_one_letter_code
_entity_poly.pdbx_strand_id
1 'polypeptide(L)'
;MGRQLLADEPAFAAAVAELEPVFVEQAGFSLHEVIAGGLELVGIERIQLGLIGMQLTLTQLWRSYGVQPDLVIGHSMGEVAAAVVAGALTPAEGLRVTATRSRLMAPLSGQGGMAMLGLGAEQTEALIADYPQVTLGIYNSPRQTVIAGPTAQIDELIARVRARIASPAG
;
A
#
# COMPACT_ATOMS: atom_id res chain seq x y z
N MET A 1 2.74 8.79 10.96
CA MET A 1 1.53 9.41 10.36
C MET A 1 0.41 9.42 11.40
N GLY A 2 -0.55 10.34 11.35
CA GLY A 2 -1.74 10.34 12.23
C GLY A 2 -1.57 10.94 13.64
N ARG A 3 -0.36 11.36 14.05
CA ARG A 3 -0.10 11.86 15.42
C ARG A 3 -0.97 13.05 15.82
N GLN A 4 -1.13 14.03 14.91
CA GLN A 4 -1.97 15.19 15.18
C GLN A 4 -3.46 14.81 15.24
N LEU A 5 -3.94 13.90 14.37
CA LEU A 5 -5.31 13.39 14.45
C LEU A 5 -5.55 12.65 15.77
N LEU A 6 -4.59 11.87 16.26
CA LEU A 6 -4.70 11.20 17.55
C LEU A 6 -4.82 12.18 18.74
N ALA A 7 -4.19 13.35 18.64
CA ALA A 7 -4.25 14.38 19.67
C ALA A 7 -5.52 15.25 19.59
N ASP A 8 -5.93 15.63 18.37
CA ASP A 8 -6.89 16.70 18.15
C ASP A 8 -8.30 16.18 17.80
N GLU A 9 -8.45 14.93 17.36
CA GLU A 9 -9.70 14.38 16.84
C GLU A 9 -10.20 13.19 17.69
N PRO A 10 -11.16 13.40 18.61
CA PRO A 10 -11.67 12.37 19.50
C PRO A 10 -12.23 11.14 18.79
N ALA A 11 -12.88 11.30 17.64
CA ALA A 11 -13.44 10.16 16.90
C ALA A 11 -12.34 9.28 16.30
N PHE A 12 -11.23 9.88 15.85
CA PHE A 12 -10.05 9.16 15.40
C PHE A 12 -9.39 8.41 16.56
N ALA A 13 -9.21 9.07 17.71
CA ALA A 13 -8.63 8.44 18.91
C ALA A 13 -9.48 7.26 19.41
N ALA A 14 -10.81 7.40 19.42
CA ALA A 14 -11.73 6.32 19.77
C ALA A 14 -11.63 5.14 18.79
N ALA A 15 -11.55 5.41 17.47
CA ALA A 15 -11.40 4.38 16.46
C ALA A 15 -10.04 3.64 16.55
N VAL A 16 -8.95 4.33 16.92
CA VAL A 16 -7.68 3.65 17.23
C VAL A 16 -7.86 2.73 18.43
N ALA A 17 -8.45 3.24 19.52
CA ALA A 17 -8.65 2.47 20.74
C ALA A 17 -9.56 1.25 20.55
N GLU A 18 -10.58 1.33 19.69
CA GLU A 18 -11.47 0.23 19.35
C GLU A 18 -10.75 -0.87 18.55
N LEU A 19 -9.91 -0.47 17.58
CA LEU A 19 -9.16 -1.41 16.74
C LEU A 19 -7.99 -2.05 17.49
N GLU A 20 -7.41 -1.34 18.46
CA GLU A 20 -6.16 -1.68 19.15
C GLU A 20 -6.09 -3.12 19.67
N PRO A 21 -7.09 -3.69 20.37
CA PRO A 21 -6.98 -5.05 20.92
C PRO A 21 -6.80 -6.10 19.81
N VAL A 22 -7.58 -5.99 18.74
CA VAL A 22 -7.51 -6.91 17.59
C VAL A 22 -6.25 -6.65 16.79
N PHE A 23 -5.83 -5.38 16.67
CA PHE A 23 -4.58 -5.02 16.01
C PHE A 23 -3.39 -5.66 16.71
N VAL A 24 -3.26 -5.48 18.03
CA VAL A 24 -2.15 -6.05 18.81
C VAL A 24 -2.13 -7.57 18.71
N GLU A 25 -3.30 -8.22 18.79
CA GLU A 25 -3.40 -9.69 18.65
C GLU A 25 -2.85 -10.19 17.30
N GLN A 26 -3.20 -9.53 16.19
CA GLN A 26 -2.81 -9.99 14.85
C GLN A 26 -1.44 -9.46 14.39
N ALA A 27 -1.04 -8.27 14.85
CA ALA A 27 0.16 -7.57 14.39
C ALA A 27 1.37 -7.75 15.32
N GLY A 28 1.15 -8.03 16.61
CA GLY A 28 2.20 -8.17 17.61
C GLY A 28 2.86 -6.85 18.05
N PHE A 29 2.26 -5.69 17.74
CA PHE A 29 2.69 -4.38 18.22
C PHE A 29 1.49 -3.42 18.32
N SER A 30 1.66 -2.32 19.04
CA SER A 30 0.60 -1.32 19.26
C SER A 30 0.49 -0.33 18.09
N LEU A 31 -0.72 -0.15 17.55
CA LEU A 31 -0.98 0.89 16.55
C LEU A 31 -0.99 2.26 17.22
N HIS A 32 -1.60 2.36 18.40
CA HIS A 32 -1.61 3.56 19.21
C HIS A 32 -0.19 4.08 19.50
N GLU A 33 0.73 3.24 20.01
CA GLU A 33 2.11 3.65 20.31
C GLU A 33 2.86 4.10 19.05
N VAL A 34 2.65 3.43 17.92
CA VAL A 34 3.23 3.83 16.64
C VAL A 34 2.78 5.23 16.24
N ILE A 35 1.48 5.51 16.33
CA ILE A 35 0.91 6.82 15.96
C ILE A 35 1.35 7.91 16.95
N ALA A 36 1.18 7.66 18.25
CA ALA A 36 1.50 8.62 19.32
C ALA A 36 2.99 8.95 19.37
N GLY A 37 3.85 7.92 19.32
CA GLY A 37 5.30 8.07 19.32
C GLY A 37 5.87 8.57 18.00
N GLY A 38 5.07 8.60 16.92
CA GLY A 38 5.57 8.90 15.58
C GLY A 38 6.64 7.92 15.13
N LEU A 39 6.51 6.65 15.54
CA LEU A 39 7.51 5.62 15.30
C LEU A 39 7.57 5.28 13.81
N GLU A 40 8.78 5.11 13.30
CA GLU A 40 8.99 4.61 11.95
C GLU A 40 8.61 3.12 11.88
N LEU A 41 7.83 2.76 10.86
CA LEU A 41 7.53 1.36 10.56
C LEU A 41 8.57 0.86 9.56
N VAL A 42 9.41 -0.07 10.01
CA VAL A 42 10.45 -0.69 9.20
C VAL A 42 10.06 -2.12 8.86
N GLY A 43 10.29 -2.54 7.62
CA GLY A 43 9.94 -3.87 7.13
C GLY A 43 8.51 -3.96 6.60
N ILE A 44 8.33 -4.77 5.55
CA ILE A 44 7.06 -4.85 4.82
C ILE A 44 5.92 -5.33 5.72
N GLU A 45 6.22 -6.14 6.74
CA GLU A 45 5.24 -6.63 7.72
C GLU A 45 4.64 -5.49 8.52
N ARG A 46 5.50 -4.68 9.17
CA ARG A 46 5.06 -3.57 10.00
C ARG A 46 4.42 -2.47 9.15
N ILE A 47 4.97 -2.20 7.97
CA ILE A 47 4.45 -1.17 7.06
C ILE A 47 3.04 -1.54 6.58
N GLN A 48 2.81 -2.76 6.08
CA GLN A 48 1.48 -3.14 5.59
C GLN A 48 0.44 -3.15 6.72
N LEU A 49 0.80 -3.69 7.89
CA LEU A 49 -0.08 -3.69 9.07
C LEU A 49 -0.42 -2.29 9.55
N GLY A 50 0.56 -1.40 9.69
CA GLY A 50 0.30 -0.02 10.08
C GLY A 50 -0.57 0.74 9.07
N LEU A 51 -0.38 0.48 7.77
CA LEU A 51 -1.20 1.09 6.71
C LEU A 51 -2.65 0.63 6.77
N ILE A 52 -2.94 -0.68 6.89
CA ILE A 52 -4.32 -1.14 7.03
C ILE A 52 -4.95 -0.62 8.32
N GLY A 53 -4.20 -0.58 9.44
CA GLY A 53 -4.66 0.02 10.69
C GLY A 53 -5.11 1.46 10.50
N MET A 54 -4.26 2.28 9.87
CA MET A 54 -4.59 3.67 9.52
C MET A 54 -5.81 3.79 8.60
N GLN A 55 -5.93 2.94 7.57
CA GLN A 55 -7.06 2.95 6.64
C GLN A 55 -8.40 2.64 7.35
N LEU A 56 -8.42 1.65 8.25
CA LEU A 56 -9.61 1.29 9.01
C LEU A 56 -9.99 2.40 10.00
N THR A 57 -9.02 2.96 10.74
CA THR A 57 -9.26 4.09 11.66
C THR A 57 -9.78 5.32 10.90
N LEU A 58 -9.16 5.69 9.78
CA LEU A 58 -9.61 6.83 8.97
C LEU A 58 -11.01 6.61 8.38
N THR A 59 -11.36 5.36 8.04
CA THR A 59 -12.71 5.04 7.58
C THR A 59 -13.74 5.27 8.69
N GLN A 60 -13.43 4.89 9.92
CA GLN A 60 -14.34 5.17 11.05
C GLN A 60 -14.46 6.67 11.34
N LEU A 61 -13.37 7.44 11.17
CA LEU A 61 -13.43 8.89 11.24
C LEU A 61 -14.37 9.48 10.19
N TRP A 62 -14.33 9.02 8.93
CA TRP A 62 -15.29 9.48 7.93
C TRP A 62 -16.73 9.15 8.31
N ARG A 63 -16.97 7.95 8.85
CA ARG A 63 -18.29 7.52 9.33
C ARG A 63 -18.79 8.35 10.51
N SER A 64 -17.93 8.81 11.41
CA SER A 64 -18.34 9.69 12.51
C SER A 64 -18.82 11.05 12.02
N TYR A 65 -18.39 11.47 10.83
CA TYR A 65 -18.90 12.66 10.13
C TYR A 65 -20.12 12.36 9.23
N GLY A 66 -20.72 11.18 9.34
CA GLY A 66 -21.89 10.79 8.55
C GLY A 66 -21.57 10.38 7.10
N VAL A 67 -20.29 10.27 6.72
CA VAL A 67 -19.89 9.82 5.39
C VAL A 67 -19.82 8.30 5.36
N GLN A 68 -20.75 7.68 4.63
CA GLN A 68 -20.79 6.23 4.40
C GLN A 68 -20.39 5.94 2.95
N PRO A 69 -19.44 5.02 2.70
CA PRO A 69 -19.09 4.65 1.34
C PRO A 69 -20.16 3.75 0.72
N ASP A 70 -20.71 4.16 -0.43
CA ASP A 70 -21.55 3.28 -1.27
C ASP A 70 -20.72 2.20 -2.00
N LEU A 71 -19.47 2.53 -2.30
CA LEU A 71 -18.51 1.68 -3.00
C LEU A 71 -17.12 1.86 -2.41
N VAL A 72 -16.31 0.80 -2.46
CA VAL A 72 -14.91 0.81 -2.05
C VAL A 72 -14.07 0.13 -3.12
N ILE A 73 -12.88 0.69 -3.36
CA ILE A 73 -11.89 0.12 -4.29
C ILE A 73 -10.55 0.15 -3.55
N GLY A 74 -9.92 -1.02 -3.46
CA GLY A 74 -8.57 -1.13 -2.95
C GLY A 74 -7.55 -1.24 -4.07
N HIS A 75 -6.30 -0.94 -3.75
CA HIS A 75 -5.18 -1.11 -4.67
C HIS A 75 -4.15 -2.05 -4.04
N SER A 76 -3.95 -3.23 -4.63
CA SER A 76 -3.05 -4.25 -4.10
C SER A 76 -3.39 -4.58 -2.64
N MET A 77 -2.48 -4.39 -1.68
CA MET A 77 -2.74 -4.62 -0.25
C MET A 77 -3.94 -3.81 0.29
N GLY A 78 -4.25 -2.64 -0.29
CA GLY A 78 -5.40 -1.83 0.10
C GLY A 78 -6.76 -2.51 -0.14
N GLU A 79 -6.82 -3.56 -0.97
CA GLU A 79 -8.04 -4.37 -1.14
C GLU A 79 -8.47 -5.07 0.15
N VAL A 80 -7.53 -5.38 1.04
CA VAL A 80 -7.86 -6.00 2.32
C VAL A 80 -8.63 -5.02 3.20
N ALA A 81 -8.20 -3.75 3.26
CA ALA A 81 -8.95 -2.70 3.96
C ALA A 81 -10.32 -2.47 3.33
N ALA A 82 -10.40 -2.42 2.00
CA ALA A 82 -11.67 -2.27 1.28
C ALA A 82 -12.63 -3.43 1.59
N ALA A 83 -12.15 -4.68 1.59
CA ALA A 83 -12.96 -5.86 1.94
C ALA A 83 -13.49 -5.79 3.37
N VAL A 84 -12.70 -5.28 4.32
CA VAL A 84 -13.18 -5.05 5.70
C VAL A 84 -14.25 -3.96 5.74
N VAL A 85 -14.03 -2.84 5.06
CA VAL A 85 -14.98 -1.71 5.04
C VAL A 85 -16.31 -2.08 4.39
N ALA A 86 -16.27 -2.91 3.34
CA ALA A 86 -17.44 -3.48 2.67
C ALA A 86 -18.16 -4.57 3.49
N GLY A 87 -17.59 -5.01 4.61
CA GLY A 87 -18.14 -6.07 5.45
C GLY A 87 -17.92 -7.50 4.92
N ALA A 88 -17.07 -7.68 3.90
CA ALA A 88 -16.70 -9.00 3.39
C ALA A 88 -15.70 -9.73 4.31
N LEU A 89 -14.92 -8.98 5.09
CA LEU A 89 -14.04 -9.50 6.14
C LEU A 89 -14.29 -8.74 7.44
N THR A 90 -14.13 -9.41 8.57
CA THR A 90 -13.99 -8.73 9.87
C THR A 90 -12.63 -8.02 9.96
N PRO A 91 -12.47 -7.02 10.86
CA PRO A 91 -11.16 -6.40 11.10
C PRO A 91 -10.07 -7.42 11.47
N ALA A 92 -10.40 -8.43 12.28
CA ALA A 92 -9.48 -9.50 12.67
C ALA A 92 -9.02 -10.33 11.47
N GLU A 93 -9.93 -10.70 10.57
CA GLU A 93 -9.60 -11.43 9.35
C GLU A 93 -8.74 -10.58 8.39
N GLY A 94 -9.08 -9.31 8.19
CA GLY A 94 -8.30 -8.41 7.35
C GLY A 94 -6.87 -8.22 7.87
N LEU A 95 -6.71 -8.01 9.17
CA LEU A 95 -5.39 -7.93 9.81
C LEU A 95 -4.61 -9.26 9.69
N ARG A 96 -5.27 -10.40 9.87
CA ARG A 96 -4.64 -11.73 9.70
C ARG A 96 -4.18 -11.99 8.26
N VAL A 97 -4.99 -11.64 7.27
CA VAL A 97 -4.64 -11.71 5.85
C VAL A 97 -3.41 -10.84 5.59
N THR A 98 -3.42 -9.61 6.10
CA THR A 98 -2.32 -8.66 5.93
C THR A 98 -1.03 -9.19 6.57
N ALA A 99 -1.08 -9.62 7.83
CA ALA A 99 0.06 -10.17 8.56
C ALA A 99 0.65 -11.41 7.85
N THR A 100 -0.22 -12.30 7.37
CA THR A 100 0.22 -13.52 6.67
C THR A 100 0.84 -13.19 5.32
N ARG A 101 0.18 -12.35 4.52
CA ARG A 101 0.68 -11.90 3.22
C ARG A 101 2.03 -11.22 3.36
N SER A 102 2.15 -10.26 4.27
CA SER A 102 3.38 -9.50 4.44
C SER A 102 4.53 -10.38 4.93
N ARG A 103 4.26 -11.33 5.84
CA ARG A 103 5.26 -12.32 6.30
C ARG A 103 5.76 -13.21 5.15
N LEU A 104 4.87 -13.62 4.25
CA LEU A 104 5.26 -14.40 3.06
C LEU A 104 6.06 -13.57 2.05
N MET A 105 5.82 -12.27 1.98
CA MET A 105 6.56 -11.36 1.11
C MET A 105 7.91 -10.93 1.68
N ALA A 106 8.07 -10.92 3.01
CA ALA A 106 9.27 -10.40 3.68
C ALA A 106 10.58 -11.01 3.17
N PRO A 107 10.70 -12.34 2.94
CA PRO A 107 11.92 -12.95 2.40
C PRO A 107 12.30 -12.43 1.01
N LEU A 108 11.34 -11.93 0.22
CA LEU A 108 11.56 -11.40 -1.13
C LEU A 108 12.10 -9.96 -1.12
N SER A 109 12.09 -9.30 0.04
CA SER A 109 12.57 -7.91 0.17
C SER A 109 14.03 -7.81 -0.26
N GLY A 110 14.32 -6.90 -1.19
CA GLY A 110 15.67 -6.71 -1.73
C GLY A 110 16.05 -7.65 -2.87
N GLN A 111 15.21 -8.64 -3.22
CA GLN A 111 15.48 -9.55 -4.34
C GLN A 111 14.96 -9.06 -5.70
N GLY A 112 14.27 -7.91 -5.72
CA GLY A 112 13.74 -7.28 -6.92
C GLY A 112 13.34 -5.84 -6.67
N GLY A 113 12.98 -5.15 -7.75
CA GLY A 113 12.54 -3.76 -7.74
C GLY A 113 11.21 -3.57 -8.43
N MET A 114 10.60 -2.42 -8.18
CA MET A 114 9.43 -1.94 -8.90
C MET A 114 9.68 -0.51 -9.36
N ALA A 115 9.20 -0.15 -10.55
CA ALA A 115 9.32 1.21 -11.08
C ALA A 115 8.02 1.69 -11.72
N MET A 116 7.62 2.89 -11.33
CA MET A 116 6.51 3.59 -11.98
C MET A 116 7.01 4.25 -13.27
N LEU A 117 6.32 3.98 -14.37
CA LEU A 117 6.57 4.58 -15.68
C LEU A 117 5.42 5.51 -16.05
N GLY A 118 5.73 6.70 -16.56
CA GLY A 118 4.76 7.61 -17.17
C GLY A 118 4.38 7.19 -18.59
N LEU A 119 4.16 5.89 -18.79
CA LEU A 119 3.82 5.26 -20.07
C LEU A 119 2.51 4.50 -19.93
N GLY A 120 1.77 4.39 -21.05
CA GLY A 120 0.59 3.53 -21.12
C GLY A 120 0.97 2.05 -21.26
N ALA A 121 -0.01 1.16 -21.10
CA ALA A 121 0.17 -0.31 -21.15
C ALA A 121 0.95 -0.79 -22.37
N GLU A 122 0.46 -0.48 -23.58
CA GLU A 122 1.06 -0.92 -24.84
C GLU A 122 2.52 -0.46 -25.00
N GLN A 123 2.80 0.78 -24.61
CA GLN A 123 4.16 1.34 -24.66
C GLN A 123 5.09 0.66 -23.65
N THR A 124 4.57 0.33 -22.46
CA THR A 124 5.32 -0.39 -21.44
C THR A 124 5.58 -1.83 -21.84
N GLU A 125 4.59 -2.54 -22.41
CA GLU A 125 4.74 -3.90 -22.93
C GLU A 125 5.81 -3.96 -24.03
N ALA A 126 5.76 -3.03 -24.98
CA ALA A 126 6.78 -2.93 -26.03
C ALA A 126 8.18 -2.60 -25.45
N LEU A 127 8.24 -1.79 -24.39
CA LEU A 127 9.49 -1.44 -23.72
C LEU A 127 10.15 -2.65 -23.04
N ILE A 128 9.34 -3.52 -22.42
CA ILE A 128 9.83 -4.67 -21.64
C ILE A 128 9.88 -5.99 -22.42
N ALA A 129 9.56 -5.98 -23.73
CA ALA A 129 9.47 -7.19 -24.55
C ALA A 129 10.73 -8.08 -24.51
N ASP A 130 11.91 -7.47 -24.41
CA ASP A 130 13.21 -8.17 -24.34
C ASP A 130 13.64 -8.54 -22.90
N TYR A 131 12.80 -8.26 -21.90
CA TYR A 131 13.08 -8.47 -20.47
C TYR A 131 12.11 -9.51 -19.88
N PRO A 132 12.32 -10.82 -20.12
CA PRO A 132 11.36 -11.87 -19.75
C PRO A 132 11.14 -12.03 -18.23
N GLN A 133 12.00 -11.42 -17.40
CA GLN A 133 11.86 -11.41 -15.94
C GLN A 133 11.20 -10.14 -15.41
N VAL A 134 10.84 -9.20 -16.29
CA VAL A 134 10.12 -7.98 -15.94
C VAL A 134 8.66 -8.14 -16.33
N THR A 135 7.77 -7.85 -15.38
CA THR A 135 6.32 -7.93 -15.58
C THR A 135 5.70 -6.55 -15.43
N LEU A 136 4.73 -6.24 -16.28
CA LEU A 136 3.82 -5.12 -16.10
C LEU A 136 2.77 -5.49 -15.03
N GLY A 137 2.97 -5.02 -13.81
CA GLY A 137 2.22 -5.48 -12.63
C GLY A 137 1.05 -4.58 -12.23
N ILE A 138 1.07 -3.29 -12.59
CA ILE A 138 0.04 -2.33 -12.17
C ILE A 138 -0.30 -1.37 -13.30
N TYR A 139 -1.59 -1.11 -13.48
CA TYR A 139 -2.16 -0.16 -14.43
C TYR A 139 -2.87 0.96 -13.66
N ASN A 140 -2.13 2.00 -13.28
CA ASN A 140 -2.69 3.10 -12.45
C ASN A 140 -3.57 4.05 -13.25
N SER A 141 -3.22 4.28 -14.51
CA SER A 141 -3.99 5.12 -15.43
C SER A 141 -3.66 4.76 -16.88
N PRO A 142 -4.39 5.31 -17.88
CA PRO A 142 -4.06 5.13 -19.29
C PRO A 142 -2.63 5.54 -19.69
N ARG A 143 -1.95 6.35 -18.85
CA ARG A 143 -0.60 6.87 -19.09
C ARG A 143 0.37 6.56 -17.95
N GLN A 144 0.02 5.65 -17.05
CA GLN A 144 0.86 5.32 -15.90
C GLN A 144 0.75 3.86 -15.51
N THR A 145 1.89 3.18 -15.48
CA THR A 145 1.99 1.77 -15.13
C THR A 145 3.16 1.48 -14.20
N VAL A 146 3.16 0.34 -13.50
CA VAL A 146 4.31 -0.13 -12.71
C VAL A 146 4.82 -1.45 -13.26
N ILE A 147 6.13 -1.52 -13.47
CA ILE A 147 6.85 -2.75 -13.77
C ILE A 147 7.52 -3.31 -12.52
N ALA A 148 7.68 -4.62 -12.46
CA ALA A 148 8.36 -5.34 -11.38
C ALA A 148 9.31 -6.40 -11.94
N GLY A 149 10.48 -6.59 -11.33
CA GLY A 149 11.47 -7.56 -11.80
C GLY A 149 12.82 -7.43 -11.10
N PRO A 150 13.88 -8.07 -11.61
CA PRO A 150 15.23 -7.95 -11.07
C PRO A 150 15.71 -6.49 -11.03
N THR A 151 16.31 -6.06 -9.92
CA THR A 151 16.71 -4.65 -9.69
C THR A 151 17.55 -4.07 -10.82
N ALA A 152 18.54 -4.82 -11.32
CA ALA A 152 19.40 -4.37 -12.41
C ALA A 152 18.62 -4.06 -13.71
N GLN A 153 17.63 -4.90 -14.06
CA GLN A 153 16.80 -4.69 -15.25
C GLN A 153 15.84 -3.51 -15.04
N ILE A 154 15.30 -3.34 -13.83
CA ILE A 154 14.48 -2.19 -13.48
C ILE A 154 15.28 -0.88 -13.60
N ASP A 155 16.50 -0.83 -13.08
CA ASP A 155 17.37 0.36 -13.15
C ASP A 155 17.74 0.71 -14.60
N GLU A 156 18.05 -0.29 -15.42
CA GLU A 156 18.31 -0.11 -16.85
C GLU A 156 17.09 0.47 -17.59
N LEU A 157 15.90 -0.08 -17.33
CA LEU A 157 14.65 0.40 -17.92
C LEU A 157 14.33 1.84 -17.49
N ILE A 158 14.55 2.20 -16.22
CA ILE A 158 14.43 3.58 -15.75
C ILE A 158 15.36 4.50 -16.54
N ALA A 159 16.63 4.13 -16.70
CA ALA A 159 17.60 4.94 -17.43
C ALA A 159 17.18 5.14 -18.90
N ARG A 160 16.70 4.09 -19.56
CA ARG A 160 16.21 4.12 -20.94
C ARG A 160 15.01 5.07 -21.10
N VAL A 161 14.06 5.04 -20.18
CA VAL A 161 12.89 5.92 -20.21
C VAL A 161 13.29 7.38 -19.96
N ARG A 162 14.19 7.64 -18.99
CA ARG A 162 14.69 9.00 -18.73
C ARG A 162 15.42 9.58 -19.94
N ALA A 163 16.22 8.79 -20.64
CA ALA A 163 16.92 9.23 -21.86
C ALA A 163 15.94 9.64 -22.98
N ARG A 164 14.82 8.92 -23.13
CA ARG A 164 13.76 9.26 -24.09
C ARG A 164 13.05 10.57 -23.76
N ILE A 165 12.86 10.88 -22.46
CA ILE A 165 12.26 12.15 -22.03
C ILE A 165 13.24 13.32 -22.23
N ALA A 166 14.54 13.09 -22.00
CA ALA A 166 15.58 14.12 -22.16
C ALA A 166 15.95 14.42 -23.62
N SER A 167 15.62 13.52 -24.55
CA SER A 167 15.66 13.78 -26.00
C SER A 167 14.24 13.96 -26.52
N PRO A 168 13.61 15.15 -26.34
CA PRO A 168 12.44 15.46 -27.15
C PRO A 168 12.94 15.42 -28.60
N ALA A 169 12.38 14.52 -29.42
CA ALA A 169 12.58 14.58 -30.85
C ALA A 169 12.26 16.02 -31.31
N GLY A 170 13.20 16.61 -32.05
CA GLY A 170 13.02 17.92 -32.68
C GLY A 170 11.91 17.94 -33.71
#